data_AF-A0A0K8RGB2-F1
#
_entry.id   AF-A0A0K8RGB2-F1
#
_cell.length_a   1.000
_cell.length_b   1.000
_cell.length_c   1.000
_cell.angle_alpha   90.00
_cell.angle_beta   90.00
_cell.angle_gamma   90.00
#
_symmetry.space_group_name_H-M   'P 1'
#
loop_
_entity.id
_entity.type
_entity.pdbx_description
1 polymer ?
#
loop_
_entity_poly.entity_id
_entity_poly.type
_entity_poly.pdbx_seq_one_letter_code
_entity_poly.pdbx_strand_id
1 'polypeptide(L)'
;MRTTVLIFIFSAIMVLGISEDAPPKNLRGGTSHHRAPSPVKKNNTNHDFHQLCRKAHNHYRAKHHALPLKSNTTLYLLARGWAKKLAIQDDPKNVTHRPGKGLGENIYWMTLSQAPYEKYAQLAVDKWYEENVKYDYERGGYSAATAHFTQLVWRATTQVGCGYSVSRNNTIYVVCNYYPQGNIQGQYQENVQPPRPTLWSQ
;
A
#
# COMPACT_ATOMS: atom_id res chain seq x y z
N MET A 1 37.76 -37.83 24.08
CA MET A 1 39.18 -37.86 23.63
C MET A 1 39.39 -36.78 22.59
N ARG A 2 40.65 -36.32 22.50
CA ARG A 2 41.16 -35.10 21.88
C ARG A 2 40.95 -34.96 20.36
N THR A 3 40.86 -33.69 19.94
CA THR A 3 41.32 -33.05 18.70
C THR A 3 42.41 -33.76 17.89
N THR A 4 42.42 -33.65 16.55
CA THR A 4 43.48 -33.05 15.67
C THR A 4 43.18 -33.23 14.16
N VAL A 5 42.71 -32.17 13.49
CA VAL A 5 43.31 -31.38 12.38
C VAL A 5 44.19 -32.02 11.25
N LEU A 6 43.97 -31.52 10.00
CA LEU A 6 44.79 -31.45 8.75
C LEU A 6 44.90 -32.75 7.89
N ILE A 7 44.90 -32.76 6.54
CA ILE A 7 45.79 -32.08 5.57
C ILE A 7 45.13 -32.02 4.15
N PHE A 8 45.41 -30.94 3.42
CA PHE A 8 45.12 -30.69 1.99
C PHE A 8 45.92 -31.61 1.03
N ILE A 9 45.32 -32.04 -0.09
CA ILE A 9 46.08 -32.39 -1.30
C ILE A 9 45.40 -31.79 -2.54
N PHE A 10 46.14 -30.89 -3.19
CA PHE A 10 45.89 -30.33 -4.52
C PHE A 10 46.10 -31.39 -5.59
N SER A 11 45.27 -31.41 -6.62
CA SER A 11 45.60 -32.06 -7.90
C SER A 11 45.11 -31.17 -9.03
N ALA A 12 46.04 -30.41 -9.58
CA ALA A 12 45.88 -29.70 -10.85
C ALA A 12 45.93 -30.71 -11.99
N ILE A 13 44.97 -30.66 -12.91
CA ILE A 13 45.11 -31.25 -14.23
C ILE A 13 44.90 -30.12 -15.25
N MET A 14 46.01 -29.69 -15.84
CA MET A 14 46.01 -28.99 -17.13
C MET A 14 45.40 -29.92 -18.17
N VAL A 15 44.47 -29.41 -18.98
CA VAL A 15 44.21 -29.96 -20.31
C VAL A 15 44.56 -28.89 -21.33
N LEU A 16 45.45 -29.29 -22.23
CA LEU A 16 46.04 -28.53 -23.32
C LEU A 16 44.98 -28.13 -24.34
N GLY A 17 45.11 -26.89 -24.83
CA GLY A 17 44.35 -26.39 -25.95
C GLY A 17 44.79 -27.02 -27.27
N ILE A 18 43.82 -27.17 -28.17
CA ILE A 18 44.03 -27.25 -29.62
C ILE A 18 43.11 -26.21 -30.25
N SER A 19 43.75 -25.30 -30.97
CA SER A 19 43.17 -24.24 -31.79
C SER A 19 42.58 -24.84 -33.06
N GLU A 20 41.34 -24.52 -33.39
CA GLU A 20 40.83 -24.61 -34.75
C GLU A 20 40.44 -23.21 -35.23
N ASP A 21 41.05 -22.82 -36.35
CA ASP A 21 40.87 -21.55 -37.02
C ASP A 21 39.44 -21.38 -37.56
N ALA A 22 38.84 -20.22 -37.31
CA ALA A 22 37.54 -19.84 -37.84
C ALA A 22 37.66 -19.33 -39.30
N PRO A 23 36.76 -19.74 -40.22
CA PRO A 23 36.72 -19.23 -41.59
C PRO A 23 36.05 -17.84 -41.68
N PRO A 24 36.27 -17.08 -42.78
CA PRO A 24 36.05 -15.64 -42.81
C PRO A 24 34.57 -15.24 -42.88
N LYS A 25 34.26 -14.10 -42.24
CA LYS A 25 32.93 -13.47 -42.23
C LYS A 25 32.60 -12.92 -43.62
N ASN A 26 31.58 -13.51 -44.26
CA ASN A 26 30.97 -12.95 -45.45
C ASN A 26 29.90 -11.92 -45.04
N LEU A 27 30.18 -10.65 -45.32
CA LEU A 27 29.22 -9.53 -45.20
C LEU A 27 28.27 -9.57 -46.40
N ARG A 28 27.01 -9.96 -46.20
CA ARG A 28 25.83 -9.47 -46.95
C ARG A 28 24.56 -10.15 -46.46
N GLY A 29 23.57 -9.34 -46.10
CA GLY A 29 22.21 -9.80 -45.80
C GLY A 29 21.54 -8.95 -44.72
N GLY A 30 21.09 -7.76 -45.08
CA GLY A 30 20.18 -7.00 -44.22
C GLY A 30 18.84 -7.73 -44.13
N THR A 31 18.54 -8.29 -42.97
CA THR A 31 17.18 -8.67 -42.60
C THR A 31 16.66 -7.65 -41.61
N SER A 32 15.59 -6.94 -42.02
CA SER A 32 14.76 -6.14 -41.13
C SER A 32 14.16 -7.06 -40.08
N HIS A 33 14.83 -7.18 -38.94
CA HIS A 33 14.20 -7.70 -37.73
C HIS A 33 13.23 -6.63 -37.24
N HIS A 34 11.98 -6.72 -37.69
CA HIS A 34 10.87 -6.07 -37.01
C HIS A 34 10.87 -6.55 -35.57
N ARG A 35 11.42 -5.70 -34.69
CA ARG A 35 11.42 -5.91 -33.24
C ARG A 35 9.98 -6.10 -32.82
N ALA A 36 9.64 -7.29 -32.33
CA ALA A 36 8.35 -7.52 -31.70
C ALA A 36 8.12 -6.42 -30.64
N PRO A 37 6.91 -5.83 -30.56
CA PRO A 37 6.63 -4.82 -29.57
C PRO A 37 6.96 -5.39 -28.19
N SER A 38 7.69 -4.61 -27.41
CA SER A 38 8.00 -4.96 -26.01
C SER A 38 6.69 -5.27 -25.27
N PRO A 39 6.67 -6.21 -24.31
CA PRO A 39 5.47 -6.52 -23.56
C PRO A 39 4.92 -5.22 -22.96
N VAL A 40 3.67 -4.88 -23.28
CA VAL A 40 2.95 -3.77 -22.66
C VAL A 40 3.13 -3.94 -21.15
N LYS A 41 3.78 -2.98 -20.48
CA LYS A 41 3.88 -2.97 -19.01
C LYS A 41 2.46 -3.11 -18.48
N LYS A 42 2.11 -4.26 -17.86
CA LYS A 42 0.82 -4.44 -17.18
C LYS A 42 0.66 -3.27 -16.22
N ASN A 43 -0.33 -2.42 -16.46
CA ASN A 43 -0.57 -1.28 -15.59
C ASN A 43 -0.96 -1.83 -14.20
N ASN A 44 -0.23 -1.44 -13.16
CA ASN A 44 -0.49 -1.96 -11.82
C ASN A 44 -1.63 -1.14 -11.20
N THR A 45 -2.87 -1.55 -11.45
CA THR A 45 -4.08 -0.84 -10.97
C THR A 45 -4.07 -0.59 -9.47
N ASN A 46 -3.49 -1.49 -8.66
CA ASN A 46 -3.34 -1.30 -7.22
C ASN A 46 -2.32 -0.19 -6.86
N HIS A 47 -1.28 0.00 -7.67
CA HIS A 47 -0.35 1.11 -7.49
C HIS A 47 -1.06 2.45 -7.77
N ASP A 48 -1.81 2.54 -8.86
CA ASP A 48 -2.56 3.76 -9.21
C ASP A 48 -3.64 4.05 -8.15
N PHE A 49 -4.36 3.01 -7.72
CA PHE A 49 -5.31 3.08 -6.60
C PHE A 49 -4.66 3.59 -5.31
N HIS A 50 -3.47 3.09 -4.96
CA HIS A 50 -2.72 3.56 -3.80
C HIS A 50 -2.41 5.07 -3.90
N GLN A 51 -1.99 5.55 -5.08
CA GLN A 51 -1.71 6.98 -5.28
C GLN A 51 -2.98 7.83 -5.14
N LEU A 52 -4.12 7.36 -5.66
CA LEU A 52 -5.42 8.02 -5.50
C LEU A 52 -5.83 8.10 -4.02
N CYS A 53 -5.74 7.00 -3.27
CA CYS A 53 -6.00 7.02 -1.83
C CYS A 53 -5.09 8.03 -1.13
N ARG A 54 -3.77 7.99 -1.35
CA ARG A 54 -2.83 8.90 -0.70
C ARG A 54 -3.11 10.37 -1.04
N LYS A 55 -3.48 10.65 -2.29
CA LYS A 55 -3.90 12.01 -2.71
C LYS A 55 -5.14 12.47 -1.93
N ALA A 56 -6.16 11.63 -1.82
CA ALA A 56 -7.37 11.91 -1.04
C ALA A 56 -7.07 12.15 0.45
N HIS A 57 -6.20 11.32 1.06
CA HIS A 57 -5.77 11.52 2.44
C HIS A 57 -5.12 12.89 2.62
N ASN A 58 -4.18 13.23 1.74
CA ASN A 58 -3.43 14.47 1.84
C ASN A 58 -4.30 15.72 1.61
N HIS A 59 -5.36 15.60 0.79
CA HIS A 59 -6.36 16.66 0.67
C HIS A 59 -7.04 16.96 2.02
N TYR A 60 -7.51 15.93 2.73
CA TYR A 60 -8.15 16.13 4.03
C TYR A 60 -7.18 16.49 5.15
N ARG A 61 -5.99 15.88 5.19
CA ARG A 61 -4.96 16.21 6.18
C ARG A 61 -4.56 17.69 6.14
N ALA A 62 -4.49 18.29 4.95
CA ALA A 62 -4.23 19.73 4.81
C ALA A 62 -5.28 20.61 5.52
N LYS A 63 -6.55 20.18 5.53
CA LYS A 63 -7.64 20.86 6.25
C LYS A 63 -7.45 20.80 7.77
N HIS A 64 -6.81 19.75 8.28
CA HIS A 64 -6.61 19.48 9.71
C HIS A 64 -5.16 19.72 10.17
N HIS A 65 -4.43 20.60 9.50
CA HIS A 65 -3.06 20.99 9.89
C HIS A 65 -2.05 19.83 9.97
N ALA A 66 -2.35 18.71 9.31
CA ALA A 66 -1.50 17.52 9.30
C ALA A 66 -0.63 17.47 8.03
N LEU A 67 0.64 17.11 8.20
CA LEU A 67 1.58 17.00 7.08
C LEU A 67 1.16 15.88 6.11
N PRO A 68 1.47 16.01 4.80
CA PRO A 68 1.13 14.98 3.82
C PRO A 68 1.84 13.65 4.13
N LEU A 69 1.10 12.55 3.98
CA LEU A 69 1.62 11.20 4.12
C LEU A 69 2.50 10.82 2.93
N LYS A 70 3.59 10.13 3.25
CA LYS A 70 4.48 9.47 2.27
C LYS A 70 4.00 8.05 2.00
N SER A 71 4.22 7.58 0.77
CA SER A 71 4.00 6.17 0.44
C SER A 71 5.01 5.28 1.16
N ASN A 72 4.57 4.13 1.66
CA ASN A 72 5.45 3.07 2.16
C ASN A 72 5.09 1.73 1.51
N THR A 73 6.06 1.11 0.84
CA THR A 73 5.88 -0.13 0.08
C THR A 73 5.45 -1.29 0.96
N THR A 74 6.01 -1.42 2.17
CA THR A 74 5.65 -2.49 3.12
C THR A 74 4.19 -2.34 3.56
N LEU A 75 3.75 -1.14 3.95
CA LEU A 75 2.36 -0.88 4.31
C LEU A 75 1.41 -1.16 3.14
N TYR A 76 1.81 -0.79 1.92
CA TYR A 76 1.03 -1.04 0.71
C TYR A 76 0.84 -2.55 0.45
N LEU A 77 1.93 -3.32 0.53
CA LEU A 77 1.88 -4.77 0.34
C LEU A 77 1.04 -5.46 1.41
N LEU A 78 1.19 -5.03 2.67
CA LEU A 78 0.37 -5.52 3.77
C LEU A 78 -1.10 -5.23 3.51
N ALA A 79 -1.47 -3.98 3.22
CA ALA A 79 -2.85 -3.56 2.99
C ALA A 79 -3.50 -4.33 1.84
N ARG A 80 -2.83 -4.42 0.69
CA ARG A 80 -3.28 -5.21 -0.46
C ARG A 80 -3.45 -6.69 -0.10
N GLY A 81 -2.51 -7.26 0.66
CA GLY A 81 -2.59 -8.65 1.12
C GLY A 81 -3.81 -8.91 2.01
N TRP A 82 -4.15 -7.96 2.88
CA TRP A 82 -5.32 -8.07 3.75
C TRP A 82 -6.63 -7.87 3.00
N ALA A 83 -6.70 -6.89 2.10
CA ALA A 83 -7.84 -6.73 1.20
C ALA A 83 -8.11 -8.01 0.41
N LYS A 84 -7.06 -8.67 -0.10
CA LYS A 84 -7.17 -9.97 -0.77
C LYS A 84 -7.70 -11.06 0.14
N LYS A 85 -7.24 -11.13 1.39
CA LYS A 85 -7.76 -12.10 2.38
C LYS A 85 -9.25 -11.89 2.63
N LEU A 86 -9.67 -10.64 2.88
CA LEU A 86 -11.08 -10.30 3.08
C LEU A 86 -11.93 -10.64 1.85
N ALA A 87 -11.42 -10.38 0.64
CA ALA A 87 -12.09 -10.74 -0.61
C ALA A 87 -12.18 -12.26 -0.86
N ILE A 88 -11.25 -13.06 -0.32
CA ILE A 88 -11.34 -14.53 -0.36
C ILE A 88 -12.37 -15.04 0.64
N GLN A 89 -12.46 -14.42 1.83
CA GLN A 89 -13.46 -14.75 2.84
C GLN A 89 -14.87 -14.33 2.38
N ASP A 90 -14.99 -13.18 1.71
CA ASP A 90 -16.20 -12.63 1.12
C ASP A 90 -17.41 -12.61 2.07
N ASP A 91 -17.15 -12.28 3.33
CA ASP A 91 -18.14 -12.19 4.39
C ASP A 91 -18.23 -10.73 4.89
N PRO A 92 -19.05 -9.88 4.25
CA PRO A 92 -19.20 -8.47 4.64
C PRO A 92 -19.85 -8.27 6.01
N LYS A 93 -20.37 -9.33 6.65
CA LYS A 93 -20.90 -9.27 8.02
C LYS A 93 -19.81 -9.44 9.07
N ASN A 94 -18.67 -10.02 8.69
CA ASN A 94 -17.57 -10.35 9.60
C ASN A 94 -16.23 -9.79 9.09
N VAL A 95 -16.20 -8.50 8.76
CA VAL A 95 -14.97 -7.80 8.39
C VAL A 95 -14.15 -7.51 9.64
N THR A 96 -12.91 -7.98 9.67
CA THR A 96 -12.03 -7.85 10.83
C THR A 96 -10.71 -7.19 10.47
N HIS A 97 -10.14 -6.49 11.45
CA HIS A 97 -8.80 -5.95 11.35
C HIS A 97 -7.74 -7.05 11.32
N ARG A 98 -6.59 -6.75 10.70
CA ARG A 98 -5.43 -7.65 10.73
C ARG A 98 -4.99 -7.90 12.18
N PRO A 99 -4.87 -9.17 12.62
CA PRO A 99 -4.26 -9.49 13.90
C PRO A 99 -2.82 -8.97 13.96
N GLY A 100 -2.46 -8.35 15.08
CA GLY A 100 -1.13 -7.75 15.28
C GLY A 100 -1.23 -6.40 15.99
N LYS A 101 -0.08 -5.80 16.30
CA LYS A 101 0.04 -4.47 16.90
C LYS A 101 1.05 -3.64 16.12
N GLY A 102 0.95 -2.31 16.23
CA GLY A 102 1.98 -1.37 15.77
C GLY A 102 1.71 -0.71 14.42
N LEU A 103 0.60 -1.03 13.75
CA LEU A 103 0.13 -0.36 12.54
C LEU A 103 -1.30 0.13 12.75
N GLY A 104 -1.60 1.32 12.25
CA GLY A 104 -2.99 1.74 12.09
C GLY A 104 -3.64 1.02 10.91
N GLU A 105 -4.96 0.89 10.92
CA GLU A 105 -5.69 0.29 9.81
C GLU A 105 -7.09 0.90 9.67
N ASN A 106 -7.43 1.29 8.44
CA ASN A 106 -8.82 1.55 8.06
C ASN A 106 -9.25 0.53 7.01
N ILE A 107 -10.50 0.08 7.11
CA ILE A 107 -11.11 -0.85 6.16
C ILE A 107 -12.42 -0.23 5.65
N TYR A 108 -12.64 -0.31 4.35
CA TYR A 108 -13.89 0.03 3.69
C TYR A 108 -14.30 -1.16 2.82
N TRP A 109 -15.59 -1.41 2.72
CA TRP A 109 -16.10 -2.38 1.77
C TRP A 109 -17.43 -1.95 1.18
N MET A 110 -17.73 -2.47 -0.02
CA MET A 110 -19.00 -2.26 -0.70
C MET A 110 -19.35 -3.49 -1.53
N THR A 111 -20.54 -4.04 -1.31
CA THR A 111 -21.09 -5.10 -2.15
C THR A 111 -21.49 -4.54 -3.51
N LEU A 112 -21.63 -5.41 -4.51
CA LEU A 112 -22.08 -5.04 -5.86
C LEU A 112 -21.22 -3.93 -6.51
N SER A 113 -19.93 -3.93 -6.19
CA SER A 113 -18.97 -3.00 -6.79
C SER A 113 -18.80 -3.24 -8.28
N GLN A 114 -18.48 -2.19 -9.03
CA GLN A 114 -18.34 -2.25 -10.47
C GLN A 114 -17.10 -1.49 -10.93
N ALA A 115 -16.42 -2.03 -11.93
CA ALA A 115 -15.33 -1.33 -12.60
C ALA A 115 -15.81 0.00 -13.24
N PRO A 116 -14.93 1.00 -13.44
CA PRO A 116 -13.54 1.06 -12.97
C PRO A 116 -13.46 1.14 -11.43
N TYR A 117 -12.52 0.39 -10.83
CA TYR A 117 -12.43 0.26 -9.37
C TYR A 117 -11.65 1.41 -8.71
N GLU A 118 -10.95 2.21 -9.50
CA GLU A 118 -10.18 3.39 -9.10
C GLU A 118 -11.05 4.41 -8.36
N LYS A 119 -12.35 4.50 -8.70
CA LYS A 119 -13.31 5.39 -8.03
C LYS A 119 -13.47 5.09 -6.53
N TYR A 120 -13.27 3.85 -6.11
CA TYR A 120 -13.39 3.45 -4.71
C TYR A 120 -12.22 3.94 -3.86
N ALA A 121 -11.10 4.36 -4.46
CA ALA A 121 -9.97 4.92 -3.75
C ALA A 121 -10.35 6.25 -3.07
N GLN A 122 -11.06 7.12 -3.79
CA GLN A 122 -11.57 8.39 -3.27
C GLN A 122 -12.76 8.13 -2.34
N LEU A 123 -13.74 7.31 -2.78
CA LEU A 123 -14.95 7.03 -2.00
C LEU A 123 -14.65 6.47 -0.60
N ALA A 124 -13.72 5.51 -0.48
CA ALA A 124 -13.35 4.94 0.81
C ALA A 124 -12.79 6.02 1.77
N VAL A 125 -11.92 6.89 1.26
CA VAL A 125 -11.30 7.97 2.05
C VAL A 125 -12.33 9.04 2.42
N ASP A 126 -13.25 9.37 1.52
CA ASP A 126 -14.36 10.27 1.81
C ASP A 126 -15.26 9.70 2.92
N LYS A 127 -15.61 8.41 2.85
CA LYS A 127 -16.42 7.75 3.89
C LYS A 127 -15.75 7.74 5.26
N TRP A 128 -14.45 7.50 5.32
CA TRP A 128 -13.71 7.65 6.57
C TRP A 128 -13.66 9.10 7.06
N TYR A 129 -13.52 10.06 6.15
CA TYR A 129 -13.48 11.48 6.50
C TYR A 129 -14.83 12.02 6.98
N GLU A 130 -15.95 11.58 6.40
CA GLU A 130 -17.31 12.00 6.77
C GLU A 130 -17.61 11.82 8.28
N GLU A 131 -16.90 10.92 8.96
CA GLU A 131 -17.01 10.75 10.42
C GLU A 131 -16.60 12.00 11.23
N ASN A 132 -15.84 12.94 10.63
CA ASN A 132 -15.40 14.19 11.27
C ASN A 132 -16.55 14.98 11.92
N VAL A 133 -17.75 14.94 11.33
CA VAL A 133 -18.92 15.67 11.82
C VAL A 133 -19.41 15.17 13.19
N LYS A 134 -18.99 13.97 13.60
CA LYS A 134 -19.32 13.36 14.89
C LYS A 134 -18.20 13.51 15.92
N TYR A 135 -17.06 14.09 15.53
CA TYR A 135 -15.89 14.16 16.38
C TYR A 135 -15.93 15.38 17.30
N ASP A 136 -15.82 15.15 18.60
CA ASP A 136 -15.67 16.19 19.62
C ASP A 136 -14.20 16.63 19.68
N TYR A 137 -13.87 17.71 18.98
CA TYR A 137 -12.50 18.25 18.90
C TYR A 137 -11.99 18.81 20.24
N GLU A 138 -12.90 19.25 21.12
CA GLU A 138 -12.52 19.83 22.42
C GLU A 138 -12.12 18.73 23.39
N ARG A 139 -12.94 17.68 23.51
CA ARG A 139 -12.66 16.55 24.41
C ARG A 139 -11.63 15.60 23.82
N GLY A 140 -11.70 15.35 22.52
CA GLY A 140 -10.99 14.27 21.85
C GLY A 140 -11.33 12.88 22.41
N GLY A 141 -10.66 11.86 21.90
CA GLY A 141 -10.79 10.48 22.38
C GLY A 141 -11.24 9.48 21.32
N TYR A 142 -11.25 8.21 21.71
CA TYR A 142 -11.71 7.12 20.86
C TYR A 142 -13.24 7.05 20.82
N SER A 143 -13.77 6.85 19.61
CA SER A 143 -15.12 6.35 19.40
C SER A 143 -15.12 5.49 18.14
N ALA A 144 -15.86 4.38 18.14
CA ALA A 144 -16.01 3.54 16.97
C ALA A 144 -16.62 4.30 15.78
N ALA A 145 -17.39 5.36 16.04
CA ALA A 145 -18.02 6.18 15.00
C ALA A 145 -17.09 7.20 14.34
N THR A 146 -15.87 7.38 14.87
CA THR A 146 -14.89 8.39 14.41
C THR A 146 -13.49 7.85 14.20
N ALA A 147 -13.26 6.56 14.48
CA ALA A 147 -11.93 5.97 14.52
C ALA A 147 -11.23 6.00 13.16
N HIS A 148 -11.98 5.94 12.05
CA HIS A 148 -11.38 6.00 10.72
C HIS A 148 -10.95 7.42 10.40
N PHE A 149 -11.78 8.43 10.72
CA PHE A 149 -11.43 9.84 10.58
C PHE A 149 -10.18 10.18 11.40
N THR A 150 -10.16 9.83 12.68
CA THR A 150 -9.04 10.19 13.58
C THR A 150 -7.73 9.60 13.10
N GLN A 151 -7.72 8.35 12.61
CA GLN A 151 -6.54 7.75 12.00
C GLN A 151 -6.11 8.47 10.71
N LEU A 152 -7.06 8.85 9.85
CA LEU A 152 -6.80 9.52 8.57
C LEU A 152 -6.06 10.85 8.80
N VAL A 153 -6.51 11.65 9.77
CA VAL A 153 -5.94 12.98 10.05
C VAL A 153 -4.86 12.98 11.13
N TRP A 154 -4.53 11.82 11.72
CA TRP A 154 -3.58 11.71 12.83
C TRP A 154 -2.24 12.38 12.50
N ARG A 155 -1.90 13.46 13.23
CA ARG A 155 -0.77 14.34 12.90
C ARG A 155 0.58 13.60 12.92
N ALA A 156 0.80 12.73 13.91
CA ALA A 156 2.05 11.98 14.06
C ALA A 156 2.21 10.82 13.05
N THR A 157 1.14 10.39 12.37
CA THR A 157 1.25 9.41 11.29
C THR A 157 1.94 10.07 10.09
N THR A 158 2.98 9.43 9.56
CA THR A 158 3.81 9.98 8.47
C THR A 158 3.75 9.19 7.18
N GLN A 159 3.32 7.92 7.26
CA GLN A 159 3.37 6.98 6.16
C GLN A 159 2.05 6.24 6.01
N VAL A 160 1.69 5.95 4.76
CA VAL A 160 0.50 5.18 4.40
C VAL A 160 0.78 4.22 3.26
N GLY A 161 0.10 3.08 3.28
CA GLY A 161 0.00 2.16 2.16
C GLY A 161 -1.42 1.64 2.04
N CYS A 162 -1.98 1.67 0.84
CA CYS A 162 -3.38 1.31 0.59
C CYS A 162 -3.49 0.33 -0.54
N GLY A 163 -4.39 -0.63 -0.45
CA GLY A 163 -4.66 -1.58 -1.51
C GLY A 163 -6.11 -2.03 -1.50
N TYR A 164 -6.52 -2.65 -2.60
CA TYR A 164 -7.87 -3.19 -2.73
C TYR A 164 -7.86 -4.58 -3.34
N SER A 165 -8.93 -5.31 -3.08
CA SER A 165 -9.28 -6.54 -3.79
C SER A 165 -10.79 -6.63 -3.93
N VAL A 166 -11.24 -7.27 -5.00
CA VAL A 166 -12.66 -7.53 -5.25
C VAL A 166 -12.90 -9.03 -5.11
N SER A 167 -13.96 -9.40 -4.39
CA SER A 167 -14.35 -10.78 -4.16
C SER A 167 -15.06 -11.39 -5.37
N ARG A 168 -15.38 -12.69 -5.29
CA ARG A 168 -16.15 -13.37 -6.33
C ARG A 168 -17.58 -12.84 -6.43
N ASN A 169 -18.15 -12.37 -5.33
CA ASN A 169 -19.50 -11.77 -5.30
C ASN A 169 -19.49 -10.25 -5.51
N ASN A 170 -18.44 -9.71 -6.16
CA ASN A 170 -18.27 -8.29 -6.45
C ASN A 170 -18.25 -7.39 -5.20
N THR A 171 -17.85 -7.91 -4.04
CA THR A 171 -17.57 -7.07 -2.88
C THR A 171 -16.16 -6.50 -3.01
N ILE A 172 -16.04 -5.18 -3.10
CA ILE A 172 -14.73 -4.53 -3.01
C ILE A 172 -14.36 -4.35 -1.54
N TYR A 173 -13.10 -4.68 -1.21
CA TYR A 173 -12.48 -4.38 0.08
C TYR A 173 -11.31 -3.44 -0.16
N VAL A 174 -11.28 -2.32 0.54
CA VAL A 174 -10.22 -1.32 0.52
C VAL A 174 -9.60 -1.27 1.91
N VAL A 175 -8.28 -1.41 1.98
CA VAL A 175 -7.53 -1.38 3.24
C VAL A 175 -6.43 -0.33 3.11
N CYS A 176 -6.25 0.48 4.15
CA CYS A 176 -5.10 1.37 4.29
C CYS A 176 -4.41 1.09 5.63
N ASN A 177 -3.09 0.90 5.60
CA ASN A 177 -2.26 0.78 6.80
C ASN A 177 -1.43 2.05 7.01
N TYR A 178 -1.23 2.40 8.28
CA TYR A 178 -0.63 3.67 8.70
C TYR A 178 0.54 3.44 9.65
N TYR A 179 1.59 4.26 9.51
CA TYR A 179 2.72 4.25 10.44
C TYR A 179 3.29 5.67 10.72
N PRO A 180 3.61 6.00 11.99
CA PRO A 180 3.16 5.32 13.21
C PRO A 180 1.63 5.21 13.28
N GLN A 181 1.13 4.24 14.05
CA GLN A 181 -0.32 4.07 14.25
C GLN A 181 -0.93 5.29 14.93
N GLY A 182 -2.16 5.62 14.56
CA GLY A 182 -2.96 6.62 15.24
C GLY A 182 -3.83 6.01 16.34
N ASN A 183 -4.84 6.78 16.77
CA ASN A 183 -5.86 6.35 17.72
C ASN A 183 -5.30 5.87 19.08
N ILE A 184 -4.17 6.45 19.50
CA ILE A 184 -3.55 6.14 20.79
C ILE A 184 -4.28 6.91 21.88
N GLN A 185 -4.76 6.19 22.90
CA GLN A 185 -5.45 6.78 24.05
C GLN A 185 -4.57 7.84 24.73
N GLY A 186 -5.17 9.01 25.03
CA GLY A 186 -4.46 10.14 25.62
C GLY A 186 -3.72 11.04 24.62
N GLN A 187 -3.67 10.70 23.33
CA GLN A 187 -2.94 11.46 22.30
C GLN A 187 -3.85 12.12 21.27
N TYR A 188 -5.16 12.19 21.51
CA TYR A 188 -6.11 12.64 20.49
C TYR A 188 -6.05 14.15 20.23
N GLN A 189 -6.10 14.98 21.28
CA GLN A 189 -6.13 16.45 21.13
C GLN A 189 -4.87 17.01 20.45
N GLU A 190 -3.72 16.37 20.64
CA GLU A 190 -2.48 16.76 19.94
C GLU A 190 -2.45 16.29 18.48
N ASN A 191 -3.16 15.22 18.12
CA ASN A 191 -3.07 14.61 16.78
C ASN A 191 -4.28 14.87 15.88
N VAL A 192 -5.42 15.29 16.41
CA VAL A 192 -6.65 15.51 15.65
C VAL A 192 -7.10 16.96 15.84
N GLN A 193 -6.61 17.84 14.97
CA GLN A 193 -6.93 19.26 15.01
C GLN A 193 -8.29 19.54 14.33
N PRO A 194 -9.02 20.59 14.75
CA PRO A 194 -10.20 21.05 14.02
C PRO A 194 -9.84 21.44 12.57
N PRO A 195 -10.82 21.42 11.65
CA PRO A 195 -10.59 21.90 10.30
C PRO A 195 -10.28 23.40 10.33
N ARG A 196 -9.44 23.87 9.40
CA ARG A 196 -9.18 25.30 9.19
C ARG A 196 -10.50 26.07 9.08
N PRO A 197 -10.64 27.25 9.72
CA PRO A 197 -11.81 28.10 9.54
C PRO A 197 -12.05 28.37 8.05
N THR A 198 -13.28 28.22 7.60
CA THR A 198 -13.69 28.73 6.31
C THR A 198 -13.74 30.26 6.40
N LEU A 199 -13.20 30.97 5.41
CA LEU A 199 -13.11 32.45 5.38
C LEU A 199 -14.47 33.19 5.42
N TRP A 200 -15.58 32.48 5.59
CA TRP A 200 -16.95 33.01 5.54
C TRP A 200 -17.72 32.85 6.86
N SER A 201 -17.05 32.50 7.96
CA SER A 201 -17.67 32.31 9.28
C SER A 201 -17.16 33.29 10.34
N GLN A 202 -16.98 34.57 9.96
CA GLN A 202 -16.79 35.70 10.88
C GLN A 202 -17.89 36.73 10.64
#